data_AF-A0A924YB95-F1
#
_entry.id   AF-A0A924YB95-F1
#
_cell.length_a   1.000
_cell.length_b   1.000
_cell.length_c   1.000
_cell.angle_alpha   90.00
_cell.angle_beta   90.00
_cell.angle_gamma   90.00
#
_symmetry.space_group_name_H-M   'P 1'
#
loop_
_entity.id
_entity.type
_entity.pdbx_description
1 polymer ?
#
loop_
_entity_poly.entity_id
_entity_poly.type
_entity_poly.pdbx_seq_one_letter_code
_entity_poly.pdbx_strand_id
1 'polypeptide(L)' 'GQESRERVKQGFLPENYKRLTEVKAKYDPDNYFSFGFNIPPAGSI' A
#
# COMPACT_ATOMS: atom_id res chain seq x y z
N GLY A 1 -10.46 -5.31 7.11
CA GLY A 1 -10.38 -6.70 6.58
C GLY A 1 -9.76 -6.73 5.18
N GLN A 2 -9.83 -7.83 4.44
CA GLN A 2 -9.36 -7.89 3.03
C GLN A 2 -10.16 -6.93 2.12
N GLU A 3 -11.47 -6.85 2.34
CA GLU A 3 -12.37 -5.92 1.65
C GLU A 3 -11.94 -4.45 1.78
N SER A 4 -11.52 -4.04 2.98
CA SER A 4 -11.01 -2.69 3.24
C SER A 4 -9.72 -2.39 2.46
N ARG A 5 -8.85 -3.39 2.25
CA ARG A 5 -7.61 -3.24 1.47
C ARG A 5 -7.90 -3.06 -0.02
N GLU A 6 -8.93 -3.73 -0.53
CA GLU A 6 -9.37 -3.58 -1.92
C GLU A 6 -10.00 -2.21 -2.17
N ARG A 7 -10.76 -1.68 -1.21
CA ARG A 7 -11.27 -0.29 -1.31
C ARG A 7 -10.16 0.75 -1.33
N VAL A 8 -9.10 0.55 -0.53
CA VAL A 8 -7.93 1.45 -0.55
C VAL A 8 -7.32 1.47 -1.94
N LYS A 9 -7.10 0.30 -2.57
CA LYS A 9 -6.62 0.21 -3.96
C LYS A 9 -7.50 0.95 -4.94
N GLN A 10 -8.81 0.74 -4.86
CA GLN A 10 -9.80 1.34 -5.77
C GLN A 10 -9.90 2.87 -5.64
N GLY A 11 -9.46 3.44 -4.51
CA GLY A 11 -9.41 4.90 -4.30
C GLY A 11 -8.27 5.60 -5.03
N PHE A 12 -7.34 4.88 -5.64
CA PHE A 12 -6.22 5.45 -6.39
C PHE A 12 -6.25 5.00 -7.85
N LEU A 13 -5.69 5.85 -8.73
CA LEU A 13 -5.33 5.40 -10.07
C LEU A 13 -4.29 4.27 -9.98
N PRO A 14 -4.33 3.24 -10.83
CA PRO A 14 -3.42 2.10 -10.78
C PRO A 14 -1.94 2.49 -10.79
N GLU A 15 -1.57 3.49 -11.59
CA GLU A 15 -0.20 4.04 -11.66
C GLU A 15 0.26 4.67 -10.34
N ASN A 16 -0.65 5.39 -9.67
CA ASN A 16 -0.36 6.05 -8.41
C ASN A 16 -0.26 5.02 -7.28
N TYR A 17 -1.14 4.03 -7.27
CA TYR A 17 -1.06 2.93 -6.30
C TYR A 17 0.28 2.21 -6.41
N LYS A 18 0.72 1.87 -7.63
CA LYS A 18 2.04 1.26 -7.87
C LYS A 18 3.18 2.14 -7.35
N ARG A 19 3.16 3.44 -7.66
CA ARG A 19 4.20 4.35 -7.18
C ARG A 19 4.23 4.46 -5.65
N LEU A 20 3.07 4.43 -4.99
CA LEU A 20 2.97 4.48 -3.53
C LEU A 20 3.52 3.22 -2.88
N THR A 21 3.30 2.03 -3.46
CA THR A 21 3.90 0.78 -2.94
C THR A 21 5.43 0.79 -3.09
N GLU A 22 5.97 1.35 -4.17
CA GLU A 22 7.42 1.53 -4.38
C GLU A 22 8.02 2.55 -3.40
N VAL A 23 7.34 3.68 -3.18
CA VAL A 23 7.77 4.68 -2.18
C VAL A 23 7.78 4.08 -0.79
N LYS A 24 6.74 3.32 -0.42
CA LYS A 24 6.70 2.68 0.89
C LYS A 24 7.77 1.60 1.05
N ALA A 25 8.08 0.84 0.00
CA ALA A 25 9.19 -0.12 0.04
C ALA A 25 10.54 0.55 0.35
N LYS A 26 10.74 1.81 -0.07
CA LYS A 26 11.97 2.57 0.20
C LYS A 26 12.06 3.07 1.65
N TYR A 27 10.94 3.43 2.28
CA TYR A 27 10.93 4.13 3.58
C TYR A 27 10.34 3.32 4.74
N ASP A 28 9.50 2.32 4.46
CA ASP A 28 8.83 1.46 5.44
C ASP A 28 8.71 0.02 4.87
N PRO A 29 9.85 -0.66 4.61
CA PRO A 29 9.86 -2.00 4.01
C PRO A 29 9.15 -3.05 4.89
N ASP A 30 9.20 -2.89 6.22
CA ASP A 30 8.55 -3.78 7.18
C ASP A 30 7.07 -3.44 7.41
N ASN A 31 6.54 -2.43 6.72
CA ASN A 31 5.15 -1.98 6.84
C ASN A 31 4.75 -1.66 8.29
N TYR A 32 5.66 -1.06 9.07
CA TYR A 32 5.45 -0.68 10.46
C TYR A 32 4.30 0.32 10.59
N PHE A 33 4.16 1.24 9.63
CA PHE A 33 3.04 2.15 9.53
C PHE A 33 1.88 1.50 8.77
N SER A 34 1.18 0.58 9.42
CA SER A 34 0.08 -0.20 8.83
C SER A 34 -1.32 0.17 9.31
N PHE A 35 -1.45 1.15 10.21
CA PHE A 35 -2.74 1.62 10.72
C PHE A 35 -3.39 2.62 9.75
N GLY A 36 -4.66 2.42 9.41
CA GLY A 36 -5.45 3.28 8.51
C GLY A 36 -5.63 2.71 7.11
N PHE A 37 -5.60 3.56 6.08
CA PHE A 37 -5.66 3.17 4.66
C PHE A 37 -4.32 2.62 4.19
N ASN A 38 -3.94 1.46 4.74
CA ASN A 38 -2.63 0.89 4.50
C ASN A 38 -2.43 0.51 3.02
N ILE A 39 -1.28 0.90 2.50
CA ILE A 39 -0.74 0.49 1.21
C ILE A 39 0.47 -0.39 1.55
N PRO A 40 0.53 -1.68 1.20
CA PRO A 40 1.70 -2.49 1.50
C PRO A 40 2.91 -2.09 0.62
N PRO A 41 4.15 -2.24 1.09
CA PRO A 41 5.32 -2.00 0.26
C PRO A 41 5.41 -3.03 -0.88
N ALA A 42 5.95 -2.61 -2.01
CA ALA A 42 6.18 -3.49 -3.15
C ALA A 42 7.08 -4.67 -2.74
N GLY A 43 6.63 -5.90 -3.01
CA GLY A 43 7.39 -7.11 -2.67
C GLY A 43 7.12 -7.68 -1.27
N SER A 44 6.25 -7.07 -0.46
CA SER A 44 5.69 -7.79 0.70
C SER A 44 4.84 -8.96 0.20
N ILE A 45 5.33 -10.17 0.48
CA ILE A 45 4.63 -11.45 0.29
C ILE A 45 3.47 -11.62 1.27
#